data_AF-A0A448XN80-F1
#
_entry.id   AF-A0A448XN80-F1
#
_cell.length_a   1.000
_cell.length_b   1.000
_cell.length_c   1.000
_cell.angle_alpha   90.00
_cell.angle_beta   90.00
_cell.angle_gamma   90.00
#
_symmetry.space_group_name_H-M   'P 1'
#
loop_
_entity.id
_entity.type
_entity.pdbx_description
1 polymer ?
#
loop_
_entity_poly.entity_id
_entity_poly.type
_entity_poly.pdbx_seq_one_letter_code
_entity_poly.pdbx_strand_id
1 'polypeptide(L)'
;MLLAHGLGFTTGEYAFFNIDLFSEYVTFLNLHQTPLIIQQQLSRPWYRMDAPEEENLRAREAYRALMTVTIRKPKSRAYQEFTEEVKRRALHDYGYDYSREEV
;
A
#
# COMPACT_ATOMS: atom_id res chain seq x y z
N MET A 1 -14.67 5.44 5.83
CA MET A 1 -14.99 6.43 4.77
C MET A 1 -16.44 6.41 4.32
N LEU A 2 -17.04 5.26 3.99
CA LEU A 2 -18.44 5.21 3.53
C LEU A 2 -19.45 5.88 4.48
N LEU A 3 -19.33 5.63 5.79
CA LEU A 3 -20.19 6.29 6.78
C LEU A 3 -20.01 7.82 6.78
N ALA A 4 -18.77 8.31 6.76
CA ALA A 4 -18.47 9.74 6.71
C ALA A 4 -19.02 10.39 5.43
N HIS A 5 -18.95 9.68 4.31
CA HIS A 5 -19.54 10.14 3.04
C HIS A 5 -21.07 10.19 3.11
N GLY A 6 -21.71 9.18 3.70
CA GLY A 6 -23.16 9.16 3.93
C GLY A 6 -23.66 10.27 4.86
N LEU A 7 -22.78 10.78 5.74
CA LEU A 7 -23.04 11.92 6.62
C LEU A 7 -22.64 13.27 6.01
N GLY A 8 -22.11 13.29 4.78
CA GLY A 8 -21.73 14.53 4.08
C GLY A 8 -20.38 15.12 4.51
N PHE A 9 -19.54 14.40 5.25
CA PHE A 9 -18.27 14.94 5.76
C PHE A 9 -17.12 14.94 4.76
N THR A 10 -17.27 14.29 3.60
CA THR A 10 -16.22 14.22 2.57
C THR A 10 -16.31 15.35 1.53
N THR A 11 -17.02 16.43 1.84
CA THR A 11 -17.28 17.58 0.95
C THR A 11 -16.19 18.66 0.99
N GLY A 12 -15.20 18.52 1.90
CA GLY A 12 -14.07 19.43 2.05
C GLY A 12 -13.98 20.12 3.41
N GLU A 13 -15.01 19.99 4.26
CA GLU A 13 -15.01 20.54 5.62
C GLU A 13 -14.11 19.76 6.60
N TYR A 14 -13.86 18.48 6.28
CA TYR A 14 -13.03 17.59 7.09
C TYR A 14 -11.85 17.07 6.28
N ALA A 15 -10.68 17.03 6.91
CA ALA A 15 -9.51 16.36 6.39
C ALA A 15 -9.38 14.98 7.02
N PHE A 16 -9.41 13.92 6.20
CA PHE A 16 -9.21 12.56 6.68
C PHE A 16 -7.79 12.11 6.42
N PHE A 17 -7.18 11.49 7.43
CA PHE A 17 -5.88 10.86 7.31
C PHE A 17 -5.94 9.42 7.83
N ASN A 18 -5.35 8.49 7.09
CA ASN A 18 -4.99 7.18 7.63
C ASN A 18 -3.47 7.02 7.61
N ILE A 19 -2.96 6.23 8.54
CA ILE A 19 -1.54 5.95 8.66
C ILE A 19 -1.30 4.53 8.15
N ASP A 20 -0.50 4.40 7.09
CA ASP A 20 -0.08 3.13 6.52
C ASP A 20 1.43 3.14 6.28
N LEU A 21 2.17 2.56 7.23
CA LEU A 21 3.62 2.62 7.25
C LEU A 21 4.29 1.49 6.47
N PHE A 22 3.60 0.36 6.26
CA PHE A 22 4.24 -0.89 5.86
C PHE A 22 3.65 -1.53 4.60
N SER A 23 2.42 -1.21 4.18
CA SER A 23 1.84 -1.82 2.97
C SER A 23 2.66 -1.49 1.73
N GLU A 24 3.23 -0.30 1.69
CA GLU A 24 4.15 0.13 0.63
C GLU A 24 5.52 -0.60 0.67
N TYR A 25 5.94 -1.09 1.83
CA TYR A 25 7.21 -1.82 2.00
C TYR A 25 7.15 -3.19 1.33
N VAL A 26 5.99 -3.86 1.43
CA VAL A 26 5.71 -5.14 0.76
C VAL A 26 5.94 -5.02 -0.75
N THR A 27 5.47 -3.95 -1.39
CA THR A 27 5.70 -3.71 -2.82
C THR A 27 7.14 -3.32 -3.14
N PHE A 28 7.81 -2.57 -2.26
CA PHE A 28 9.18 -2.09 -2.49
C PHE A 28 10.22 -3.21 -2.49
N LEU A 29 9.98 -4.29 -1.76
CA LEU A 29 10.88 -5.43 -1.76
C LEU A 29 10.88 -6.19 -3.10
N ASN A 30 10.07 -5.79 -4.10
CA ASN A 30 9.86 -6.55 -5.34
C ASN A 30 9.62 -8.02 -5.01
N LEU A 31 8.81 -8.27 -3.97
CA LEU A 31 8.31 -9.59 -3.66
C LEU A 31 7.55 -10.01 -4.92
N HIS A 32 8.17 -10.87 -5.74
CA HIS A 32 7.65 -11.29 -7.04
C HIS A 32 6.32 -12.03 -6.93
N GLN A 33 5.91 -12.32 -5.71
CA GLN A 33 4.65 -12.95 -5.37
C GLN A 33 3.66 -11.99 -4.69
N THR A 34 3.97 -10.68 -4.56
CA THR A 34 3.03 -9.67 -3.99
C THR A 34 1.66 -9.93 -4.60
N PRO A 35 0.69 -10.46 -3.86
CA PRO A 35 -0.54 -10.94 -4.46
C PRO A 35 -1.14 -9.80 -5.29
N LEU A 36 -1.66 -10.10 -6.48
CA LEU A 36 -2.35 -9.10 -7.33
C LEU A 36 -3.33 -8.25 -6.52
N ILE A 37 -3.91 -8.85 -5.48
CA ILE A 37 -4.77 -8.24 -4.47
C ILE A 37 -4.08 -7.08 -3.73
N ILE A 38 -2.84 -7.21 -3.26
CA ILE A 38 -2.11 -6.14 -2.55
C ILE A 38 -1.76 -4.98 -3.50
N GLN A 39 -1.34 -5.27 -4.74
CA GLN A 39 -1.07 -4.22 -5.74
C GLN A 39 -2.35 -3.47 -6.13
N GLN A 40 -3.47 -4.18 -6.26
CA GLN A 40 -4.78 -3.58 -6.48
C GLN A 40 -5.23 -2.77 -5.27
N GLN A 41 -4.95 -3.21 -4.04
CA GLN A 41 -5.32 -2.51 -2.82
C GLN A 41 -4.49 -1.22 -2.61
N LEU A 42 -3.24 -1.19 -3.06
CA LEU A 42 -2.43 0.05 -3.05
C LEU A 42 -2.88 1.05 -4.13
N SER A 43 -3.22 0.57 -5.33
CA SER A 43 -3.71 1.44 -6.41
C SER A 43 -5.18 1.87 -6.23
N ARG A 44 -5.97 1.04 -5.56
CA ARG A 44 -7.41 1.24 -5.30
C ARG A 44 -7.73 0.85 -3.85
N PRO A 45 -7.31 1.64 -2.85
CA PRO A 45 -7.51 1.32 -1.44
C PRO A 45 -8.99 1.29 -1.01
N TRP A 46 -9.87 1.87 -1.82
CA TRP A 46 -11.32 1.83 -1.65
C TRP A 46 -11.98 0.58 -2.25
N TYR A 47 -11.27 -0.18 -3.10
CA TYR A 47 -11.87 -1.26 -3.86
C TYR A 47 -11.91 -2.56 -3.08
N ARG A 48 -13.06 -3.24 -3.15
CA ARG A 48 -13.30 -4.55 -2.58
C ARG A 48 -13.96 -5.44 -3.62
N MET A 49 -13.35 -6.57 -3.91
CA MET A 49 -13.85 -7.53 -4.90
C MET A 49 -15.15 -8.20 -4.46
N ASP A 50 -15.36 -8.34 -3.16
CA ASP A 50 -16.56 -8.90 -2.54
C ASP A 50 -17.70 -7.88 -2.36
N ALA A 51 -17.47 -6.59 -2.65
CA ALA A 51 -18.46 -5.54 -2.48
C ALA A 51 -19.24 -5.25 -3.78
N PRO A 52 -20.54 -4.87 -3.69
CA PRO A 52 -21.30 -4.41 -4.84
C PRO A 52 -20.62 -3.25 -5.58
N GLU A 53 -20.83 -3.16 -6.89
CA GLU A 53 -20.24 -2.11 -7.72
C GLU A 53 -20.60 -0.69 -7.23
N GLU A 54 -21.86 -0.47 -6.85
CA GLU A 54 -22.32 0.81 -6.30
C GLU A 54 -21.59 1.20 -5.01
N GLU A 55 -21.30 0.23 -4.14
CA GLU A 55 -20.54 0.48 -2.92
C GLU A 55 -19.09 0.85 -3.22
N ASN A 56 -18.47 0.16 -4.18
CA ASN A 56 -17.13 0.49 -4.67
C ASN A 56 -17.07 1.90 -5.28
N LEU A 57 -18.08 2.32 -6.02
CA LEU A 57 -18.17 3.68 -6.57
C LEU A 57 -18.31 4.73 -5.46
N ARG A 58 -19.19 4.50 -4.48
CA ARG A 58 -19.33 5.37 -3.30
C ARG A 58 -18.04 5.44 -2.48
N ALA A 59 -17.35 4.31 -2.32
CA ALA A 59 -16.07 4.27 -1.63
C ALA A 59 -15.02 5.07 -2.39
N ARG A 60 -14.97 4.96 -3.72
CA ARG A 60 -14.05 5.75 -4.56
C ARG A 60 -14.25 7.26 -4.36
N GLU A 61 -15.49 7.73 -4.36
CA GLU A 61 -15.79 9.15 -4.13
C GLU A 61 -15.44 9.57 -2.70
N ALA A 62 -15.77 8.76 -1.69
CA ALA A 62 -15.44 9.04 -0.30
C ALA A 62 -13.92 9.15 -0.05
N TYR A 63 -13.13 8.30 -0.70
CA TYR A 63 -11.67 8.27 -0.55
C TYR A 63 -10.96 9.47 -1.19
N ARG A 64 -11.65 10.28 -2.01
CA ARG A 64 -11.07 11.55 -2.50
C ARG A 64 -10.74 12.54 -1.38
N ALA A 65 -11.45 12.43 -0.25
CA ALA A 65 -11.19 13.24 0.94
C ALA A 65 -10.14 12.63 1.90
N LEU A 66 -9.60 11.44 1.58
CA LEU A 66 -8.65 10.72 2.43
C LEU A 66 -7.21 10.86 1.91
N MET A 67 -6.30 11.22 2.80
CA MET A 67 -4.86 11.19 2.57
C MET A 67 -4.20 10.07 3.38
N THR A 68 -3.35 9.28 2.71
CA THR A 68 -2.56 8.23 3.38
C THR A 68 -1.19 8.77 3.75
N VAL A 69 -0.85 8.71 5.04
CA VAL A 69 0.49 9.00 5.55
C VAL A 69 1.31 7.71 5.54
N THR A 70 2.45 7.72 4.83
CA THR A 70 3.34 6.56 4.69
C THR A 70 4.80 6.93 4.88
N ILE A 71 5.66 5.92 5.03
CA ILE A 71 7.12 6.11 5.14
C ILE A 71 7.67 6.56 3.79
N ARG A 72 8.43 7.66 3.80
CA ARG A 72 9.11 8.14 2.59
C ARG A 72 10.17 7.13 2.15
N LYS A 73 9.99 6.56 0.96
CA LYS A 73 11.01 5.72 0.31
C LYS A 73 12.17 6.58 -0.19
N PRO A 74 13.41 6.32 0.24
CA PRO A 74 14.57 6.92 -0.37
C PRO A 74 14.67 6.45 -1.84
N LYS A 75 14.81 7.39 -2.78
CA LYS A 75 15.00 7.11 -4.21
C LYS A 75 16.47 7.28 -4.64
N SER A 76 17.38 7.37 -3.66
CA SER A 76 18.80 7.59 -3.93
C SER A 76 19.42 6.30 -4.45
N ARG A 77 20.39 6.44 -5.37
CA ARG A 77 21.15 5.30 -5.90
C ARG A 77 21.85 4.51 -4.78
N ALA A 78 22.42 5.21 -3.80
CA ALA A 78 23.06 4.59 -2.65
C ALA A 78 22.11 3.70 -1.84
N TYR A 79 20.84 4.09 -1.69
CA TYR A 79 19.85 3.27 -0.99
C TYR A 79 19.45 2.03 -1.80
N GLN A 80 19.38 2.15 -3.14
CA GLN A 80 19.13 1.00 -4.02
C GLN A 80 20.27 -0.01 -3.93
N GLU A 81 21.52 0.44 -4.07
CA GLU A 81 22.72 -0.40 -3.97
C GLU A 81 22.81 -1.08 -2.59
N PHE A 82 22.53 -0.33 -1.52
CA PHE A 82 22.45 -0.89 -0.17
C PHE A 82 21.40 -2.00 -0.07
N THR A 83 20.19 -1.76 -0.58
CA THR A 83 19.08 -2.72 -0.51
C THR A 83 19.39 -3.99 -1.30
N GLU A 84 19.99 -3.86 -2.49
CA GLU A 84 20.42 -5.00 -3.31
C GLU A 84 21.49 -5.84 -2.60
N GLU A 85 22.47 -5.19 -1.99
CA GLU A 85 23.54 -5.87 -1.26
C GLU A 85 23.00 -6.58 -0.02
N VAL A 86 22.07 -5.97 0.73
CA VAL A 86 21.39 -6.62 1.86
C VAL A 86 20.66 -7.88 1.41
N LYS A 87 19.90 -7.82 0.31
CA LYS A 87 19.20 -8.99 -0.23
C LYS A 87 20.17 -10.08 -0.66
N ARG A 88 21.26 -9.71 -1.36
CA ARG A 88 22.29 -10.64 -1.83
C ARG A 88 22.97 -11.36 -0.66
N ARG A 89 23.34 -10.62 0.39
CA ARG A 89 24.00 -11.19 1.58
C ARG A 89 23.06 -12.02 2.41
N ALA A 90 21.79 -11.62 2.56
CA ALA A 90 20.82 -12.43 3.26
C ALA A 90 20.64 -13.81 2.63
N LEU A 91 20.55 -13.87 1.31
CA LEU A 91 20.47 -15.13 0.58
C LEU A 91 21.76 -15.95 0.71
N HIS A 92 22.91 -15.32 0.51
CA HIS A 92 24.20 -16.02 0.53
C HIS A 92 24.62 -16.50 1.93
N ASP A 93 24.52 -15.62 2.94
CA ASP A 93 25.07 -15.85 4.28
C ASP A 93 24.08 -16.60 5.18
N TYR A 94 22.78 -16.46 4.93
CA TYR A 94 21.72 -17.00 5.80
C TYR A 94 20.70 -17.89 5.07
N GLY A 95 20.83 -18.08 3.76
CA GLY A 95 19.81 -18.78 2.95
C GLY A 95 18.46 -18.08 2.92
N TYR A 96 18.41 -16.82 3.39
CA TYR A 96 17.19 -16.06 3.55
C TYR A 96 16.88 -15.33 2.25
N ASP A 97 15.87 -15.82 1.54
CA ASP A 97 15.45 -15.24 0.27
C ASP A 97 14.31 -14.25 0.49
N TYR A 98 14.65 -12.96 0.51
CA TYR A 98 13.69 -11.85 0.51
C TYR A 98 12.74 -11.87 -0.71
N SER A 99 12.93 -12.75 -1.69
CA SER A 99 11.98 -12.98 -2.78
C SER A 99 11.02 -14.15 -2.55
N ARG A 100 11.24 -15.01 -1.53
CA ARG A 100 10.42 -16.22 -1.25
C ARG A 100 9.66 -16.22 0.07
N GLU A 101 10.04 -15.42 1.06
CA GLU A 101 9.27 -15.39 2.32
C GLU A 101 8.01 -14.56 2.18
N GLU A 102 6.94 -15.28 1.89
CA GLU A 102 5.54 -14.91 2.01
C GLU A 102 4.82 -15.91 2.92
N VAL A 103 4.35 -15.43 4.07
CA VAL A 103 3.03 -15.78 4.64
C VAL A 103 2.43 -14.50 5.19
#